data_AF-F4D1B2-F1
#
_entry.id   AF-F4D1B2-F1
#
_cell.length_a   1.000
_cell.length_b   1.000
_cell.length_c   1.000
_cell.angle_alpha   90.00
_cell.angle_beta   90.00
_cell.angle_gamma   90.00
#
_symmetry.space_group_name_H-M   'P 1'
#
loop_
_entity.id
_entity.type
_entity.pdbx_description
1 polymer ?
#
loop_
_entity_poly.entity_id
_entity_poly.type
_entity_poly.pdbx_seq_one_letter_code
_entity_poly.pdbx_strand_id
1 'polypeptide(L)'
;MPYDPLVADLTPEVINAMVRLTSNPDQLDQLDADQLFAVLAIAKSGRETLHEVTVRLNARGFTFAQIGERVGAHESTVSRWAKPRVANAVEDAEEA
;
A
#
# COMPACT_ATOMS: atom_id res chain seq x y z
N MET A 1 -21.02 14.75 -12.66
CA MET A 1 -20.80 13.36 -13.10
C MET A 1 -20.40 12.57 -11.87
N PRO A 2 -21.04 11.43 -11.56
CA PRO A 2 -20.64 10.59 -10.44
C PRO A 2 -19.27 9.97 -10.74
N TYR A 3 -18.39 9.96 -9.74
CA TYR A 3 -17.13 9.21 -9.80
C TYR A 3 -17.46 7.73 -9.92
N ASP A 4 -17.04 7.10 -11.02
CA ASP A 4 -16.97 5.65 -11.12
C ASP A 4 -15.76 5.23 -10.27
N PRO A 5 -15.94 4.58 -9.12
CA PRO A 5 -14.81 4.07 -8.38
C PRO A 5 -14.19 3.05 -9.32
N LEU A 6 -12.95 3.32 -9.76
CA LEU A 6 -12.10 2.37 -10.46
C LEU A 6 -12.29 1.00 -9.78
N VAL A 7 -13.16 0.17 -10.35
CA VAL A 7 -13.04 -1.26 -10.21
C VAL A 7 -11.68 -1.47 -10.82
N ALA A 8 -10.66 -1.59 -9.96
CA ALA A 8 -9.34 -1.97 -10.41
C ALA A 8 -9.59 -3.25 -11.19
N ASP A 9 -9.61 -3.11 -12.52
CA ASP A 9 -9.93 -4.21 -13.41
C ASP A 9 -8.94 -5.29 -12.99
N LEU A 10 -9.44 -6.44 -12.56
CA LEU A 10 -8.65 -7.51 -11.98
C LEU A 10 -7.92 -8.18 -13.13
N THR A 11 -7.02 -7.43 -13.75
CA THR A 11 -6.31 -7.87 -14.94
C THR A 11 -5.34 -8.97 -14.52
N PRO A 12 -4.99 -9.88 -15.44
CA PRO A 12 -4.02 -10.93 -15.19
C PRO A 12 -2.70 -10.39 -14.64
N GLU A 13 -2.29 -9.18 -15.03
CA GLU A 13 -1.08 -8.50 -14.58
C GLU A 13 -1.17 -8.11 -13.11
N VAL A 14 -2.32 -7.60 -12.65
CA VAL A 14 -2.56 -7.24 -11.25
C VAL A 14 -2.59 -8.49 -10.37
N ILE A 15 -3.25 -9.56 -10.84
CA ILE A 15 -3.29 -10.85 -10.15
C ILE A 15 -1.86 -11.42 -10.04
N ASN A 16 -1.09 -11.38 -11.11
CA ASN A 16 0.29 -11.85 -11.12
C ASN A 16 1.19 -11.01 -10.19
N ALA A 17 1.01 -9.68 -10.17
CA ALA A 17 1.69 -8.80 -9.22
C ALA A 17 1.36 -9.16 -7.76
N MET A 18 0.09 -9.44 -7.45
CA MET A 18 -0.32 -9.88 -6.11
C MET A 18 0.25 -11.24 -5.71
N VAL A 19 0.23 -12.22 -6.62
CA VAL A 19 0.81 -13.56 -6.37
C VAL A 19 2.32 -13.45 -6.14
N ARG A 20 3.01 -12.61 -6.92
CA ARG A 20 4.44 -12.32 -6.74
C ARG A 20 4.71 -11.67 -5.39
N LEU A 21 3.92 -10.67 -5.00
CA LEU A 21 4.04 -10.03 -3.69
C LEU A 21 3.85 -11.00 -2.52
N THR A 22 2.88 -11.91 -2.64
CA THR A 22 2.60 -12.92 -1.62
C THR A 22 3.75 -13.93 -1.50
N SER A 23 4.50 -14.15 -2.58
CA SER A 23 5.58 -15.13 -2.65
C SER A 23 6.98 -14.52 -2.38
N ASN A 24 7.19 -13.25 -2.76
CA ASN A 24 8.44 -12.50 -2.63
C ASN A 24 8.13 -10.99 -2.51
N PRO A 25 8.09 -10.42 -1.29
CA PRO A 25 7.80 -9.00 -1.09
C PRO A 25 8.86 -8.06 -1.70
N ASP A 26 10.11 -8.51 -1.86
CA ASP A 26 11.20 -7.76 -2.49
C ASP A 26 10.98 -7.42 -3.97
N GLN A 27 9.99 -8.02 -4.65
CA GLN A 27 9.70 -7.73 -6.06
C GLN A 27 8.89 -6.44 -6.29
N LEU A 28 8.52 -5.73 -5.22
CA LEU A 28 7.82 -4.45 -5.30
C LEU A 28 8.58 -3.39 -6.14
N ASP A 29 9.91 -3.51 -6.29
CA ASP A 29 10.73 -2.53 -7.05
C ASP A 29 10.50 -2.62 -8.55
N GLN A 30 10.04 -3.78 -9.01
CA GLN A 30 9.79 -4.06 -10.42
C GLN A 30 8.39 -3.66 -10.88
N LEU A 31 7.54 -3.17 -9.97
CA LEU A 31 6.17 -2.78 -10.28
C LEU A 31 6.08 -1.32 -10.71
N ASP A 32 5.27 -1.05 -11.73
CA ASP A 32 4.92 0.30 -12.16
C ASP A 32 3.95 0.99 -11.19
N ALA A 33 3.77 2.31 -11.31
CA ALA A 33 2.92 3.07 -10.39
C ALA A 33 1.46 2.57 -10.40
N ASP A 34 0.90 2.27 -11.58
CA ASP A 34 -0.46 1.73 -11.69
C ASP A 34 -0.61 0.33 -11.09
N GLN A 35 0.42 -0.52 -11.18
CA GLN A 35 0.44 -1.82 -10.51
C GLN A 35 0.50 -1.67 -8.99
N LEU A 36 1.30 -0.71 -8.48
CA LEU A 36 1.33 -0.38 -7.05
C LEU A 36 -0.03 0.13 -6.55
N PHE A 37 -0.73 0.96 -7.33
CA PHE A 37 -2.09 1.40 -6.99
C PHE A 37 -3.09 0.25 -6.97
N ALA A 38 -3.04 -0.65 -7.95
CA ALA A 38 -3.91 -1.82 -8.00
C ALA A 38 -3.63 -2.76 -6.81
N VAL A 39 -2.36 -2.99 -6.47
CA VAL A 39 -1.96 -3.74 -5.28
C VAL A 39 -2.50 -3.03 -4.04
N LEU A 40 -2.36 -1.70 -3.89
CA LEU A 40 -2.85 -0.97 -2.72
C LEU A 40 -4.38 -1.02 -2.59
N ALA A 41 -5.12 -0.97 -3.71
CA ALA A 41 -6.58 -1.05 -3.73
C ALA A 41 -7.10 -2.44 -3.34
N ILE A 42 -6.35 -3.51 -3.67
CA ILE A 42 -6.77 -4.89 -3.42
C ILE A 42 -6.15 -5.46 -2.14
N ALA A 43 -4.96 -5.01 -1.74
CA ALA A 43 -4.23 -5.46 -0.56
C ALA A 43 -4.95 -5.04 0.72
N LYS A 44 -5.96 -5.81 1.11
CA LYS A 44 -6.62 -5.69 2.41
C LYS A 44 -5.85 -6.39 3.54
N SER A 45 -4.83 -7.18 3.22
CA SER A 45 -4.39 -8.28 4.10
C SER A 45 -3.02 -8.09 4.77
N GLY A 46 -2.18 -7.15 4.35
CA GLY A 46 -0.81 -7.00 4.86
C GLY A 46 -0.48 -5.56 5.21
N ARG A 47 -0.41 -5.23 6.50
CA ARG A 47 -0.01 -3.88 6.96
C ARG A 47 1.41 -3.51 6.50
N GLU A 48 2.29 -4.49 6.35
CA GLU A 48 3.65 -4.33 5.83
C GLU A 48 3.66 -4.01 4.34
N THR A 49 2.89 -4.75 3.54
CA THR A 49 2.66 -4.46 2.13
C THR A 49 2.06 -3.07 1.91
N LEU A 50 1.04 -2.70 2.70
CA LEU A 50 0.46 -1.35 2.64
C LEU A 50 1.50 -0.27 2.92
N HIS A 51 2.38 -0.50 3.90
CA HIS A 51 3.47 0.41 4.22
C HIS A 51 4.45 0.55 3.06
N GLU A 52 5.02 -0.56 2.59
CA GLU A 52 6.02 -0.53 1.51
C GLU A 52 5.47 0.08 0.22
N VAL A 53 4.26 -0.31 -0.20
CA VAL A 53 3.61 0.21 -1.40
C VAL A 53 3.35 1.71 -1.27
N THR A 54 2.88 2.16 -0.11
CA THR A 54 2.61 3.59 0.14
C THR A 54 3.90 4.43 0.14
N VAL A 55 4.97 3.92 0.77
CA VAL A 55 6.28 4.59 0.79
C VAL A 55 6.87 4.70 -0.61
N ARG A 56 6.77 3.63 -1.42
CA ARG A 56 7.27 3.63 -2.80
C ARG A 56 6.49 4.59 -3.71
N LEU A 57 5.16 4.63 -3.59
CA LEU A 57 4.35 5.62 -4.30
C LEU A 57 4.74 7.05 -3.89
N ASN A 58 5.00 7.29 -2.61
CA ASN A 58 5.46 8.59 -2.13
C ASN A 58 6.86 8.96 -2.65
N ALA A 59 7.80 8.01 -2.67
CA ALA A 59 9.13 8.18 -3.23
C ALA A 59 9.11 8.50 -4.75
N ARG A 60 8.07 8.05 -5.46
CA ARG A 60 7.82 8.37 -6.88
C ARG A 60 7.12 9.72 -7.09
N GLY A 61 6.88 10.49 -6.02
CA GLY A 61 6.32 11.84 -6.07
C GLY A 61 4.80 11.92 -5.90
N PHE A 62 4.11 10.83 -5.58
CA PHE A 62 2.67 10.87 -5.30
C PHE A 62 2.40 11.32 -3.85
N THR A 63 1.53 12.31 -3.67
CA THR A 63 1.11 12.74 -2.33
C THR A 63 0.14 11.74 -1.71
N PHE A 64 0.03 11.72 -0.38
CA PHE A 64 -0.94 10.85 0.30
C PHE A 64 -2.39 11.15 -0.08
N ALA A 65 -2.70 12.40 -0.42
CA ALA A 65 -4.00 12.81 -0.92
C ALA A 65 -4.29 12.18 -2.29
N GLN A 66 -3.33 12.25 -3.22
CA GLN A 66 -3.45 11.63 -4.55
C GLN A 66 -3.54 10.11 -4.47
N ILE A 67 -2.77 9.50 -3.57
CA ILE A 67 -2.82 8.06 -3.35
C ILE A 67 -4.18 7.66 -2.81
N GLY A 68 -4.69 8.40 -1.83
CA GLY A 68 -6.00 8.18 -1.22
C GLY A 68 -7.14 8.32 -2.23
N GLU A 69 -7.14 9.37 -3.04
CA GLU A 69 -8.13 9.58 -4.09
C GLU A 69 -8.21 8.40 -5.07
N ARG A 70 -7.05 7.86 -5.46
CA ARG A 70 -6.96 6.77 -6.45
C ARG A 70 -7.42 5.41 -5.93
N VAL A 71 -7.32 5.17 -4.62
CA VAL A 71 -7.73 3.91 -3.98
C VAL A 71 -9.00 4.02 -3.14
N GLY A 72 -9.67 5.18 -3.16
CA GLY A 72 -10.88 5.42 -2.39
C GLY A 72 -10.65 5.49 -0.87
N ALA A 73 -9.47 5.92 -0.42
CA ALA A 73 -9.12 6.08 0.99
C ALA A 73 -8.88 7.55 1.36
N HIS A 74 -9.16 7.92 2.60
CA HIS A 74 -8.82 9.26 3.10
C HIS A 74 -7.30 9.43 3.24
N GLU A 75 -6.78 10.64 3.02
CA GLU A 75 -5.35 10.95 3.16
C GLU A 75 -4.78 10.47 4.52
N SER A 76 -5.52 10.69 5.60
CA SER A 76 -5.12 10.26 6.95
C SER A 76 -4.98 8.74 7.07
N THR A 77 -5.75 7.97 6.30
CA THR A 77 -5.65 6.50 6.26
C THR A 77 -4.37 6.10 5.53
N VAL A 78 -4.06 6.73 4.41
CA VAL A 78 -2.82 6.50 3.65
C VAL A 78 -1.60 6.90 4.46
N SER A 79 -1.65 8.05 5.13
CA SER A 79 -0.59 8.51 6.05
C SER A 79 -0.34 7.51 7.18
N ARG A 80 -1.37 6.82 7.68
CA ARG A 80 -1.22 5.74 8.67
C ARG A 80 -0.55 4.50 8.10
N TRP A 81 -0.78 4.17 6.82
CA TRP A 81 -0.08 3.08 6.16
C TRP A 81 1.41 3.39 5.98
N ALA A 82 1.75 4.65 5.68
CA ALA A 82 3.14 5.09 5.53
C ALA A 82 3.97 5.07 6.83
N LYS A 83 3.36 4.84 8.01
CA LYS A 83 4.11 4.77 9.28
C LYS A 83 4.70 3.37 9.45
N PRO A 84 6.03 3.25 9.67
CA PRO A 84 6.62 1.97 10.04
C PRO A 84 5.99 1.50 11.35
N ARG A 85 5.87 0.19 11.52
CA ARG A 85 5.45 -0.39 12.80
C ARG A 85 6.57 -0.11 13.78
N VAL A 86 6.49 0.99 14.52
CA VAL A 86 7.20 1.12 15.79
C VAL A 86 6.65 -0.03 16.63
N ALA A 87 7.39 -1.11 16.70
CA ALA A 87 7.17 -2.09 17.74
C ALA A 87 7.26 -1.29 19.04
N ASN A 88 6.16 -1.19 19.78
CA ASN A 88 6.21 -0.94 21.22
C ASN A 88 6.96 -2.13 21.85
N ALA A 89 8.26 -2.19 21.64
CA ALA A 89 9.20 -3.10 22.27
C ALA A 89 10.08 -2.32 23.28
N VAL A 90 9.57 -1.19 23.78
CA VAL A 90 10.28 -0.33 24.74
C VAL A 90 9.32 0.24 25.79
N GLU A 91 8.37 -0.55 26.30
CA GLU A 91 7.63 -0.18 27.53
C GLU A 91 7.42 -1.36 28.50
N ASP A 92 7.80 -2.59 28.15
CA ASP A 92 7.70 -3.77 29.05
C ASP A 92 9.07 -4.23 29.59
N ALA A 93 10.09 -3.38 29.53
CA ALA A 93 11.46 -3.69 29.97
C ALA A 93 11.91 -2.92 31.23
N GLU A 94 11.02 -2.18 31.89
CA GLU A 94 11.36 -1.38 33.08
C GLU A 94 10.59 -1.75 34.35
N GLU A 95 9.91 -2.90 34.40
CA GLU A 95 9.33 -3.45 35.65
C GLU A 95 9.47 -5.00 35.69
N ALA A 96 10.67 -5.51 35.99
CA ALA A 96 10.89 -6.83 36.61
C ALA A 96 12.31 -6.97 37.17
#